data_AF-A0A2E6U2Y2-F1
#
_entry.id   AF-A0A2E6U2Y2-F1
#
_cell.length_a   1.000
_cell.length_b   1.000
_cell.length_c   1.000
_cell.angle_alpha   90.00
_cell.angle_beta   90.00
_cell.angle_gamma   90.00
#
_symmetry.space_group_name_H-M   'P 1'
#
loop_
_entity.id
_entity.type
_entity.pdbx_description
1 polymer ?
#
loop_
_entity_poly.entity_id
_entity_poly.type
_entity_poly.pdbx_seq_one_letter_code
_entity_poly.pdbx_strand_id
1 'polypeptide(L)'
;MDDIEREIIRNPTAAGEKSIMQIVQIIGDGKLLDSGQTAPAFRDFLFNCDIERLATYTREIVTDSSDGKIFQDIVNTIGKKIGFDVVHGLYQGKKNAIGFDGYWSQGSLNLIIECKTTDTYRISTKTLLGYSKQLKEEKNLPKEPPVLLVVGRVDTGDIEAQIRGSRADDRISVIGAESLLMLAKAISELSDGPASNNLKSVLFPRDYTRLDSLTALITNLINEAQQTSIDQAENEHPSQNLGTEAPQIQKGSNPKINSPADQLRERMIEAAASDLGKLEKANSRSKAQYRTASGEVYFFIASKRYERADQQFWFSIQNNWKSDWEKNGGGLAIGLEGKQHFYLFNHEQVMEWTKSLNETVRPDRQYWHMALKESSDKIELILNKSETNQDLENFARGL
;
A
#
# COMPACT_ATOMS: atom_id res chain seq x y z
N MET A 1 -2.28 -21.97 22.06
CA MET A 1 -2.97 -21.28 20.96
C MET A 1 -3.95 -22.26 20.36
N ASP A 2 -5.24 -22.05 20.61
CA ASP A 2 -6.31 -22.90 20.10
C ASP A 2 -6.59 -22.61 18.60
N ASP A 3 -7.46 -23.40 17.97
CA ASP A 3 -7.75 -23.29 16.54
C ASP A 3 -8.51 -21.99 16.18
N ILE A 4 -9.38 -21.48 17.06
CA ILE A 4 -10.11 -20.22 16.89
C ILE A 4 -9.14 -19.03 16.94
N GLU A 5 -8.19 -19.05 17.87
CA GLU A 5 -7.16 -18.02 17.99
C GLU A 5 -6.30 -17.97 16.71
N ARG A 6 -5.89 -19.12 16.17
CA ARG A 6 -5.15 -19.21 14.91
C ARG A 6 -5.94 -18.72 13.71
N GLU A 7 -7.23 -19.06 13.67
CA GLU A 7 -8.14 -18.64 12.59
C GLU A 7 -8.29 -17.11 12.58
N ILE A 8 -8.57 -16.50 13.74
CA ILE A 8 -8.71 -15.04 13.86
C ILE A 8 -7.42 -14.32 13.46
N ILE A 9 -6.25 -14.81 13.88
CA ILE A 9 -4.96 -14.19 13.55
C ILE A 9 -4.69 -14.23 12.05
N ARG A 10 -4.91 -15.37 11.39
CA ARG A 10 -4.61 -15.55 9.96
C ARG A 10 -5.67 -14.96 9.05
N ASN A 11 -6.91 -14.94 9.50
CA ASN A 11 -8.04 -14.39 8.77
C ASN A 11 -8.80 -13.40 9.66
N PRO A 12 -8.38 -12.12 9.68
CA PRO A 12 -9.04 -11.09 10.48
C PRO A 12 -10.52 -10.86 10.17
N THR A 13 -11.05 -11.41 9.06
CA THR A 13 -12.51 -11.37 8.82
C THR A 13 -13.29 -12.28 9.77
N ALA A 14 -12.68 -13.37 10.26
CA ALA A 14 -13.27 -14.27 11.25
C ALA A 14 -13.52 -13.58 12.61
N ALA A 15 -12.84 -12.46 12.87
CA ALA A 15 -13.13 -11.61 14.03
C ALA A 15 -14.53 -10.98 13.99
N GLY A 16 -15.17 -10.85 12.81
CA GLY A 16 -16.47 -10.20 12.66
C GLY A 16 -16.48 -8.76 13.17
N GLU A 17 -17.43 -8.43 14.05
CA GLU A 17 -17.59 -7.08 14.63
C GLU A 17 -16.83 -6.87 15.94
N LYS A 18 -15.92 -7.79 16.30
CA LYS A 18 -15.15 -7.66 17.55
C LYS A 18 -14.31 -6.39 17.60
N SER A 19 -14.45 -5.69 18.72
CA SER A 19 -13.64 -4.54 19.12
C SER A 19 -12.16 -4.93 19.26
N ILE A 20 -11.22 -4.00 19.07
CA ILE A 20 -9.79 -4.30 19.18
C ILE A 20 -9.40 -4.81 20.58
N MET A 21 -10.06 -4.30 21.63
CA MET A 21 -9.86 -4.78 23.00
C MET A 21 -10.32 -6.23 23.15
N GLN A 22 -11.45 -6.59 22.56
CA GLN A 22 -11.94 -7.97 22.56
C GLN A 22 -10.97 -8.91 21.82
N ILE A 23 -10.36 -8.44 20.72
CA ILE A 23 -9.32 -9.20 20.03
C ILE A 23 -8.12 -9.45 20.94
N VAL A 24 -7.62 -8.42 21.62
CA VAL A 24 -6.52 -8.60 22.57
C VAL A 24 -6.88 -9.62 23.63
N GLN A 25 -8.09 -9.58 24.20
CA GLN A 25 -8.54 -10.55 25.21
C GLN A 25 -8.65 -12.00 24.71
N ILE A 26 -8.89 -12.19 23.40
CA ILE A 26 -8.97 -13.52 22.79
C ILE A 26 -7.57 -14.08 22.48
N ILE A 27 -6.62 -13.20 22.16
CA ILE A 27 -5.27 -13.59 21.77
C ILE A 27 -4.40 -13.81 23.02
N GLY A 28 -3.77 -14.98 23.09
CA GLY A 28 -2.85 -15.37 24.15
C GLY A 28 -3.49 -15.31 25.54
N ASP A 29 -2.92 -14.49 26.41
CA ASP A 29 -3.36 -14.27 27.79
C ASP A 29 -4.07 -12.93 28.01
N GLY A 30 -4.39 -12.21 26.93
CA GLY A 30 -5.06 -10.91 27.02
C GLY A 30 -4.16 -9.74 27.44
N LYS A 31 -2.84 -9.95 27.60
CA LYS A 31 -1.91 -8.96 28.15
C LYS A 31 -0.81 -8.59 27.15
N LEU A 32 -0.78 -7.32 26.76
CA LEU A 32 0.31 -6.74 25.98
C LEU A 32 1.50 -6.41 26.91
N LEU A 33 2.48 -7.31 26.89
CA LEU A 33 3.73 -7.25 27.64
C LEU A 33 4.92 -7.45 26.68
N ASP A 34 6.08 -6.91 27.06
CA ASP A 34 7.31 -7.04 26.26
C ASP A 34 7.81 -8.48 26.14
N SER A 35 7.45 -9.30 27.12
CA SER A 35 7.65 -10.76 27.12
C SER A 35 6.29 -11.45 27.09
N GLY A 36 6.15 -12.48 26.26
CA GLY A 36 4.92 -13.27 26.16
C GLY A 36 4.56 -13.58 24.72
N GLN A 37 3.44 -14.30 24.53
CA GLN A 37 2.96 -14.71 23.21
C GLN A 37 1.88 -13.78 22.65
N THR A 38 1.19 -13.03 23.52
CA THR A 38 0.07 -12.15 23.14
C THR A 38 0.50 -11.02 22.22
N ALA A 39 1.59 -10.32 22.52
CA ALA A 39 2.07 -9.21 21.70
C ALA A 39 2.50 -9.65 20.28
N PRO A 40 3.33 -10.70 20.09
CA PRO A 40 3.60 -11.24 18.77
C PRO A 40 2.35 -11.65 18.00
N ALA A 41 1.44 -12.40 18.64
CA ALA A 41 0.22 -12.87 18.00
C ALA A 41 -0.74 -11.72 17.61
N PHE A 42 -0.83 -10.69 18.46
CA PHE A 42 -1.59 -9.48 18.17
C PHE A 42 -0.99 -8.69 17.00
N ARG A 43 0.34 -8.57 16.93
CA ARG A 43 1.04 -7.93 15.80
C ARG A 43 0.83 -8.70 14.49
N ASP A 44 0.79 -10.04 14.54
CA ASP A 44 0.47 -10.87 13.38
C ASP A 44 -0.98 -10.66 12.91
N PHE A 45 -1.93 -10.59 13.84
CA PHE A 45 -3.33 -10.25 13.55
C PHE A 45 -3.44 -8.88 12.87
N LEU A 46 -2.80 -7.85 13.43
CA LEU A 46 -2.80 -6.49 12.86
C LEU A 46 -2.16 -6.48 11.46
N PHE A 47 -1.07 -7.22 11.25
CA PHE A 47 -0.41 -7.31 9.95
C PHE A 47 -1.34 -7.85 8.85
N ASN A 48 -2.15 -8.86 9.20
CA ASN A 48 -3.12 -9.47 8.29
C ASN A 48 -4.38 -8.60 8.08
N CYS A 49 -4.64 -7.58 8.90
CA CYS A 49 -5.76 -6.65 8.69
C CYS A 49 -5.58 -5.85 7.40
N ASP A 50 -6.67 -5.54 6.69
CA ASP A 50 -6.66 -4.51 5.64
C ASP A 50 -6.55 -3.09 6.25
N ILE A 51 -6.30 -2.07 5.41
CA ILE A 51 -6.10 -0.69 5.88
C ILE A 51 -7.40 -0.14 6.48
N GLU A 52 -8.54 -0.51 5.93
CA GLU A 52 -9.88 -0.10 6.38
C GLU A 52 -10.18 -0.62 7.80
N ARG A 53 -9.78 -1.85 8.11
CA ARG A 53 -9.90 -2.45 9.43
C ARG A 53 -8.95 -1.80 10.42
N LEU A 54 -7.70 -1.52 10.02
CA LEU A 54 -6.78 -0.74 10.86
C LEU A 54 -7.31 0.67 11.13
N ALA A 55 -7.93 1.32 10.16
CA ALA A 55 -8.57 2.63 10.36
C ALA A 55 -9.72 2.55 11.34
N THR A 56 -10.50 1.47 11.30
CA THR A 56 -11.58 1.23 12.27
C THR A 56 -11.04 1.08 13.69
N TYR A 57 -10.01 0.27 13.88
CA TYR A 57 -9.37 0.09 15.19
C TYR A 57 -8.62 1.32 15.67
N THR A 58 -8.05 2.10 14.77
CA THR A 58 -7.43 3.38 15.10
C THR A 58 -8.47 4.34 15.68
N ARG A 59 -9.63 4.47 15.03
CA ARG A 59 -10.74 5.30 15.53
C ARG A 59 -11.23 4.84 16.90
N GLU A 60 -11.43 3.54 17.09
CA GLU A 60 -11.82 2.96 18.39
C GLU A 60 -10.87 3.41 19.51
N ILE A 61 -9.55 3.25 19.31
CA ILE A 61 -8.54 3.58 20.32
C ILE A 61 -8.42 5.10 20.58
N VAL A 62 -8.55 5.92 19.53
CA VAL A 62 -8.45 7.38 19.66
C VAL A 62 -9.68 7.99 20.33
N THR A 63 -10.87 7.42 20.09
CA THR A 63 -12.12 7.85 20.71
C THR A 63 -12.13 7.50 22.20
N ASP A 64 -11.87 6.24 22.53
CA ASP A 64 -11.98 5.74 23.91
C ASP A 64 -10.72 5.97 24.76
N SER A 65 -9.66 6.55 24.16
CA SER A 65 -8.40 6.93 24.84
C SER A 65 -7.75 5.77 25.61
N SER A 66 -7.95 4.54 25.16
CA SER A 66 -7.99 3.40 26.09
C SER A 66 -6.72 2.56 26.19
N ASP A 67 -5.81 2.58 25.19
CA ASP A 67 -4.52 1.87 25.33
C ASP A 67 -3.42 2.37 24.39
N GLY A 68 -2.38 3.01 24.96
CA GLY A 68 -1.21 3.46 24.21
C GLY A 68 -0.39 2.33 23.58
N LYS A 69 -0.44 1.11 24.15
CA LYS A 69 0.28 -0.07 23.63
C LYS A 69 -0.35 -0.58 22.34
N ILE A 70 -1.69 -0.64 22.32
CA ILE A 70 -2.45 -1.00 21.12
C ILE A 70 -2.19 0.03 20.03
N PHE A 71 -2.26 1.32 20.37
CA PHE A 71 -1.99 2.40 19.42
C PHE A 71 -0.58 2.30 18.82
N GLN A 72 0.44 2.09 19.66
CA GLN A 72 1.82 1.85 19.23
C GLN A 72 1.94 0.70 18.22
N ASP A 73 1.29 -0.44 18.45
CA ASP A 73 1.34 -1.56 17.52
C ASP A 73 0.57 -1.32 16.23
N ILE A 74 -0.57 -0.62 16.28
CA ILE A 74 -1.31 -0.20 15.10
C ILE A 74 -0.42 0.71 14.24
N VAL A 75 0.19 1.74 14.84
CA VAL A 75 1.07 2.68 14.13
C VAL A 75 2.24 1.94 13.49
N ASN A 76 2.92 1.07 14.24
CA ASN A 76 4.02 0.27 13.71
C ASN A 76 3.57 -0.69 12.58
N THR A 77 2.35 -1.22 12.65
CA THR A 77 1.77 -2.01 11.57
C THR A 77 1.53 -1.17 10.32
N ILE A 78 1.05 0.08 10.48
CA ILE A 78 0.91 1.02 9.36
C ILE A 78 2.27 1.28 8.72
N GLY A 79 3.34 1.46 9.50
CA GLY A 79 4.71 1.57 9.00
C GLY A 79 5.14 0.39 8.14
N LYS A 80 4.84 -0.84 8.58
CA LYS A 80 5.06 -2.05 7.77
C LYS A 80 4.27 -2.03 6.46
N LYS A 81 3.01 -1.57 6.50
CA LYS A 81 2.15 -1.47 5.29
C LYS A 81 2.60 -0.39 4.32
N ILE A 82 3.19 0.70 4.81
CA ILE A 82 3.87 1.71 3.99
C ILE A 82 5.11 1.11 3.31
N GLY A 83 5.73 0.08 3.91
CA GLY A 83 6.84 -0.66 3.34
C GLY A 83 8.18 -0.42 4.03
N PHE A 84 8.16 0.09 5.25
CA PHE A 84 9.34 0.10 6.12
C PHE A 84 9.57 -1.27 6.76
N ASP A 85 10.84 -1.56 7.04
CA ASP A 85 11.24 -2.58 8.01
C ASP A 85 11.08 -1.98 9.40
N VAL A 86 10.25 -2.62 10.24
CA VAL A 86 9.81 -2.06 11.52
C VAL A 86 10.31 -2.90 12.69
N VAL A 87 11.03 -2.24 13.60
CA VAL A 87 11.34 -2.73 14.94
C VAL A 87 10.36 -2.10 15.91
N HIS A 88 9.57 -2.93 16.61
CA HIS A 88 8.65 -2.45 17.63
C HIS A 88 9.43 -2.03 18.89
N GLY A 89 9.03 -0.91 19.48
CA GLY A 89 9.49 -0.47 20.79
C GLY A 89 8.98 -1.35 21.92
N LEU A 90 9.46 -1.05 23.14
CA LEU A 90 8.98 -1.70 24.36
C LEU A 90 7.70 -1.00 24.85
N TYR A 91 6.75 -1.77 25.36
CA TYR A 91 5.58 -1.23 26.06
C TYR A 91 5.93 -0.67 27.44
N GLN A 92 7.01 -1.17 28.06
CA GLN A 92 7.49 -0.69 29.35
C GLN A 92 8.96 -0.25 29.26
N GLY A 93 9.23 0.94 29.80
CA GLY A 93 10.60 1.48 29.82
C GLY A 93 11.58 0.58 30.56
N LYS A 94 12.76 0.38 29.97
CA LYS A 94 13.85 -0.43 30.54
C LYS A 94 15.14 0.38 30.54
N LYS A 95 15.91 0.34 31.65
CA LYS A 95 17.12 1.16 31.85
C LYS A 95 18.18 1.06 30.74
N ASN A 96 18.26 -0.07 30.06
CA ASN A 96 19.28 -0.35 29.03
C ASN A 96 18.65 -0.52 27.63
N ALA A 97 17.52 0.12 27.37
CA ALA A 97 16.87 0.12 26.07
C ALA A 97 16.48 1.56 25.69
N ILE A 98 16.50 1.85 24.40
CA ILE A 98 16.00 3.11 23.88
C ILE A 98 14.47 3.11 24.00
N GLY A 99 13.90 4.18 24.54
CA GLY A 99 12.48 4.27 24.91
C GLY A 99 11.54 4.71 23.79
N PHE A 100 11.91 4.53 22.52
CA PHE A 100 11.00 4.84 21.40
C PHE A 100 9.89 3.79 21.29
N ASP A 101 8.78 4.17 20.66
CA ASP A 101 7.65 3.29 20.40
C ASP A 101 7.83 2.43 19.13
N GLY A 102 8.65 2.91 18.19
CA GLY A 102 9.07 2.13 17.04
C GLY A 102 10.31 2.70 16.34
N TYR A 103 10.97 1.87 15.54
CA TYR A 103 12.03 2.28 14.63
C TYR A 103 11.72 1.73 13.24
N TRP A 104 11.60 2.64 12.27
CA TRP A 104 11.28 2.32 10.88
C TRP A 104 12.49 2.58 10.00
N SER A 105 12.81 1.64 9.14
CA SER A 105 13.97 1.74 8.25
C SER A 105 13.67 1.20 6.86
N GLN A 106 14.28 1.81 5.83
CA GLN A 106 14.30 1.27 4.48
C GLN A 106 15.44 1.91 3.70
N GLY A 107 16.48 1.13 3.38
CA GLY A 107 17.69 1.67 2.74
C GLY A 107 18.30 2.79 3.60
N SER A 108 18.41 4.01 3.05
CA SER A 108 18.91 5.18 3.78
C SER A 108 17.87 5.88 4.65
N LEU A 109 16.58 5.53 4.52
CA LEU A 109 15.51 6.14 5.30
C LEU A 109 15.46 5.52 6.69
N ASN A 110 15.51 6.36 7.72
CA ASN A 110 15.52 5.95 9.13
C ASN A 110 14.62 6.91 9.92
N LEU A 111 13.64 6.39 10.67
CA LEU A 111 12.70 7.18 11.46
C LEU A 111 12.52 6.54 12.84
N ILE A 112 12.56 7.36 13.88
CA ILE A 112 12.09 6.99 15.21
C ILE A 112 10.61 7.35 15.31
N ILE A 113 9.81 6.45 15.85
CA ILE A 113 8.38 6.65 16.05
C ILE A 113 8.09 6.83 17.52
N GLU A 114 7.29 7.85 17.81
CA GLU A 114 6.69 8.09 19.12
C GLU A 114 5.19 8.25 18.94
N CYS A 115 4.39 7.64 19.79
CA CYS A 115 2.94 7.59 19.71
C CYS A 115 2.30 8.34 20.88
N LYS A 116 1.23 9.08 20.58
CA LYS A 116 0.37 9.71 21.59
C LYS A 116 -1.09 9.56 21.19
N THR A 117 -1.88 8.85 21.99
CA THR A 117 -3.33 8.72 21.75
C THR A 117 -4.06 10.05 21.94
N THR A 118 -3.53 10.94 22.78
CA THR A 118 -4.06 12.28 23.04
C THR A 118 -2.96 13.35 23.00
N ASP A 119 -3.34 14.58 22.69
CA ASP A 119 -2.48 15.78 22.63
C ASP A 119 -2.25 16.45 23.99
N THR A 120 -3.03 16.07 25.00
CA THR A 120 -3.03 16.71 26.33
C THR A 120 -1.73 16.47 27.11
N TYR A 121 -0.93 15.47 26.71
CA TYR A 121 0.33 15.15 27.35
C TYR A 121 1.49 15.96 26.76
N ARG A 122 2.22 16.66 27.64
CA ARG A 122 3.47 17.35 27.27
C ARG A 122 4.49 16.35 26.73
N ILE A 123 5.15 16.71 25.63
CA ILE A 123 6.28 15.95 25.11
C ILE A 123 7.60 16.49 25.67
N SER A 124 8.58 15.62 25.83
CA SER A 124 9.95 16.02 26.14
C SER A 124 10.80 15.93 24.87
N THR A 125 10.94 17.04 24.14
CA THR A 125 11.75 17.08 22.91
C THR A 125 13.20 16.66 23.19
N LYS A 126 13.75 17.02 24.35
CA LYS A 126 15.06 16.53 24.83
C LYS A 126 15.13 15.01 24.89
N THR A 127 14.07 14.35 25.38
CA THR A 127 14.02 12.89 25.48
C THR A 127 13.96 12.24 24.10
N LEU A 128 13.08 12.75 23.22
CA LEU A 128 12.93 12.26 21.85
C LEU A 128 14.22 12.38 21.04
N LEU A 129 14.88 13.54 21.12
CA LEU A 129 16.20 13.73 20.48
C LEU A 129 17.29 12.87 21.13
N GLY A 130 17.16 12.57 22.42
CA GLY A 130 18.01 11.61 23.12
C GLY A 130 17.93 10.21 22.51
N TYR A 131 16.72 9.74 22.18
CA TYR A 131 16.53 8.46 21.49
C TYR A 131 17.23 8.43 20.13
N SER A 132 17.11 9.53 19.37
CA SER A 132 17.77 9.68 18.07
C SER A 132 19.29 9.54 18.17
N LYS A 133 19.90 10.24 19.13
CA LYS A 133 21.34 10.14 19.37
C LYS A 133 21.77 8.72 19.76
N GLN A 134 21.06 8.11 20.70
CA GLN A 134 21.35 6.74 21.16
C GLN A 134 21.24 5.73 20.01
N LEU A 135 20.20 5.83 19.18
CA LEU A 135 19.98 4.89 18.09
C LEU A 135 21.04 5.05 16.99
N LYS A 136 21.46 6.27 16.70
CA LYS A 136 22.59 6.53 15.79
C LYS A 136 23.85 5.81 16.27
N GLU A 137 24.18 5.92 17.55
CA GLU A 137 25.35 5.28 18.14
C GLU A 137 25.22 3.75 18.13
N GLU A 138 24.07 3.21 18.54
CA GLU A 138 23.82 1.75 18.61
C GLU A 138 23.85 1.08 17.23
N LYS A 139 23.31 1.73 16.20
CA LYS A 139 23.19 1.19 14.83
C LYS A 139 24.29 1.68 13.89
N ASN A 140 25.23 2.50 14.38
CA ASN A 140 26.28 3.15 13.59
C ASN A 140 25.73 3.88 12.34
N LEU A 141 24.65 4.66 12.52
CA LEU A 141 24.00 5.37 11.43
C LEU A 141 24.82 6.61 11.02
N PRO A 142 24.79 7.00 9.73
CA PRO A 142 25.52 8.17 9.26
C PRO A 142 24.98 9.49 9.85
N LYS A 143 23.69 9.53 10.20
CA LYS A 143 23.01 10.70 10.77
C LYS A 143 22.05 10.28 11.87
N GLU A 144 21.72 11.23 12.73
CA GLU A 144 20.66 11.09 13.73
C GLU A 144 19.31 10.91 13.01
N PRO A 145 18.58 9.80 13.23
CA PRO A 145 17.29 9.60 12.59
C PRO A 145 16.26 10.59 13.16
N PRO A 146 15.49 11.28 12.31
CA PRO A 146 14.43 12.16 12.80
C PRO A 146 13.34 11.37 13.53
N VAL A 147 12.57 12.09 14.33
CA VAL A 147 11.44 11.56 15.09
C VAL A 147 10.14 11.93 14.37
N LEU A 148 9.31 10.93 14.09
CA LEU A 148 7.93 11.12 13.67
C LEU A 148 7.01 10.86 14.88
N LEU A 149 6.39 11.92 15.36
CA LEU A 149 5.38 11.86 16.40
C LEU A 149 4.01 11.61 15.78
N VAL A 150 3.43 10.44 16.07
CA VAL A 150 2.11 10.04 15.57
C VAL A 150 1.07 10.29 16.65
N VAL A 151 0.07 11.11 16.31
CA VAL A 151 -0.94 11.59 17.26
C VAL A 151 -2.33 11.08 16.88
N GLY A 152 -3.09 10.65 17.88
CA GLY A 152 -4.44 10.14 17.68
C GLY A 152 -5.44 11.25 17.31
N ARG A 153 -5.42 12.37 18.04
CA ARG A 153 -6.34 13.49 17.87
C ARG A 153 -5.72 14.65 17.09
N VAL A 154 -6.60 15.47 16.51
CA VAL A 154 -6.23 16.54 15.58
C VAL A 154 -5.76 17.81 16.31
N ASP A 155 -6.08 18.02 17.59
CA ASP A 155 -5.81 19.29 18.31
C ASP A 155 -4.40 19.35 18.93
N THR A 156 -3.37 19.29 18.09
CA THR A 156 -1.98 19.19 18.52
C THR A 156 -1.25 20.54 18.57
N GLY A 157 -1.98 21.66 18.63
CA GLY A 157 -1.38 23.00 18.56
C GLY A 157 -0.29 23.22 19.61
N ASP A 158 -0.50 22.72 20.83
CA ASP A 158 0.46 22.81 21.93
C ASP A 158 1.74 21.99 21.68
N ILE A 159 1.61 20.82 21.06
CA ILE A 159 2.75 19.96 20.72
C ILE A 159 3.61 20.64 19.66
N GLU A 160 3.00 21.17 18.60
CA GLU A 160 3.73 21.88 17.56
C GLU A 160 4.44 23.14 18.10
N ALA A 161 3.75 23.91 18.95
CA ALA A 161 4.32 25.07 19.61
C ALA A 161 5.53 24.69 20.49
N GLN A 162 5.47 23.56 21.21
CA GLN A 162 6.59 23.04 21.99
C GLN A 162 7.78 22.64 21.11
N ILE A 163 7.54 21.93 19.99
CA ILE A 163 8.60 21.52 19.06
C ILE A 163 9.31 22.75 18.50
N ARG A 164 8.55 23.72 17.96
CA ARG A 164 9.09 24.98 17.42
C ARG A 164 9.80 25.80 18.50
N GLY A 165 9.20 25.94 19.69
CA GLY A 165 9.79 26.66 20.81
C GLY A 165 11.13 26.06 21.28
N SER A 166 11.31 24.74 21.08
CA SER A 166 12.56 24.04 21.39
C SER A 166 13.57 23.95 20.24
N ARG A 167 13.25 24.52 19.06
CA ARG A 167 14.09 24.44 17.84
C ARG A 167 14.42 23.00 17.44
N ALA A 168 13.41 22.13 17.49
CA ALA A 168 13.49 20.72 17.13
C ALA A 168 12.66 20.41 15.88
N ASP A 169 12.10 21.41 15.22
CA ASP A 169 11.25 21.35 14.02
C ASP A 169 12.00 20.85 12.77
N ASP A 170 13.33 20.91 12.78
CA ASP A 170 14.20 20.29 11.76
C ASP A 170 14.39 18.78 11.95
N ARG A 171 13.99 18.23 13.11
CA ARG A 171 14.28 16.85 13.54
C ARG A 171 13.05 16.10 14.03
N ILE A 172 11.96 16.80 14.34
CA ILE A 172 10.71 16.22 14.83
C ILE A 172 9.56 16.70 13.94
N SER A 173 8.88 15.74 13.31
CA SER A 173 7.64 15.96 12.57
C SER A 173 6.45 15.36 13.32
N VAL A 174 5.26 15.90 13.08
CA VAL A 174 3.99 15.45 13.67
C VAL A 174 3.03 15.05 12.57
N ILE A 175 2.36 13.91 12.74
CA ILE A 175 1.30 13.45 11.83
C ILE A 175 0.14 12.82 12.60
N GLY A 176 -1.09 13.16 12.23
CA GLY A 176 -2.28 12.46 12.72
C GLY A 176 -2.33 11.00 12.23
N ALA A 177 -2.83 10.09 13.08
CA ALA A 177 -2.95 8.67 12.72
C ALA A 177 -3.83 8.45 11.47
N GLU A 178 -4.91 9.24 11.32
CA GLU A 178 -5.76 9.22 10.12
C GLU A 178 -4.99 9.65 8.87
N SER A 179 -4.18 10.72 8.96
CA SER A 179 -3.32 11.17 7.85
C SER A 179 -2.29 10.10 7.48
N LEU A 180 -1.69 9.44 8.48
CA LEU A 180 -0.76 8.34 8.25
C LEU A 180 -1.43 7.14 7.56
N LEU A 181 -2.66 6.79 7.94
CA LEU A 181 -3.46 5.75 7.28
C LEU A 181 -3.80 6.12 5.83
N MET A 182 -4.19 7.37 5.59
CA MET A 182 -4.46 7.89 4.26
C MET A 182 -3.21 7.81 3.37
N LEU A 183 -2.03 8.17 3.90
CA LEU A 183 -0.76 8.00 3.19
C LEU A 183 -0.48 6.52 2.89
N ALA A 184 -0.69 5.64 3.88
CA ALA A 184 -0.50 4.21 3.70
C ALA A 184 -1.41 3.63 2.61
N LYS A 185 -2.67 4.09 2.56
CA LYS A 185 -3.63 3.72 1.52
C LYS A 185 -3.14 4.16 0.14
N ALA A 186 -2.80 5.44 -0.01
CA ALA A 186 -2.30 5.99 -1.26
C ALA A 186 -1.03 5.27 -1.74
N ILE A 187 -0.09 4.98 -0.84
CA ILE A 187 1.12 4.22 -1.17
C ILE A 187 0.77 2.77 -1.58
N SER A 188 -0.20 2.12 -0.94
CA SER A 188 -0.60 0.75 -1.28
C SER A 188 -1.30 0.61 -2.64
N GLU A 189 -1.89 1.71 -3.13
CA GLU A 189 -2.54 1.79 -4.44
C GLU A 189 -1.52 2.09 -5.56
N LEU A 190 -0.34 2.61 -5.20
CA LEU A 190 0.76 2.84 -6.12
C LEU A 190 1.61 1.58 -6.29
N SER A 191 2.09 1.33 -7.52
CA SER A 191 3.07 0.26 -7.77
C SER A 191 4.42 0.58 -7.13
N ASP A 192 5.19 -0.46 -6.78
CA ASP A 192 6.58 -0.33 -6.30
C ASP A 192 7.41 0.49 -7.29
N GLY A 193 8.02 1.58 -6.81
CA GLY A 193 8.80 2.49 -7.64
C GLY A 193 9.17 3.81 -6.94
N PRO A 194 9.90 4.72 -7.60
CA PRO A 194 10.42 5.93 -6.97
C PRO A 194 9.35 6.87 -6.40
N ALA A 195 8.15 6.91 -6.99
CA ALA A 195 7.02 7.63 -6.41
C ALA A 195 6.69 7.17 -4.99
N SER A 196 6.68 5.85 -4.73
CA SER A 196 6.46 5.29 -3.39
C SER A 196 7.59 5.67 -2.41
N ASN A 197 8.84 5.71 -2.87
CA ASN A 197 9.99 6.14 -2.06
C ASN A 197 9.94 7.65 -1.76
N ASN A 198 9.52 8.46 -2.74
CA ASN A 198 9.33 9.90 -2.57
C ASN A 198 8.20 10.18 -1.57
N LEU A 199 7.11 9.41 -1.63
CA LEU A 199 6.01 9.49 -0.67
C LEU A 199 6.44 9.14 0.76
N LYS A 200 7.29 8.13 0.93
CA LYS A 200 7.86 7.82 2.25
C LYS A 200 8.68 8.98 2.81
N SER A 201 9.35 9.75 1.94
CA SER A 201 10.12 10.93 2.35
C SER A 201 9.27 12.08 2.90
N VAL A 202 7.94 12.04 2.72
CA VAL A 202 7.00 13.02 3.29
C VAL A 202 6.97 12.94 4.81
N LEU A 203 7.24 11.76 5.38
CA LEU A 203 7.26 11.53 6.82
C LEU A 203 8.45 12.21 7.52
N PHE A 204 9.44 12.68 6.77
CA PHE A 204 10.63 13.33 7.30
C PHE A 204 10.37 14.82 7.54
N PRO A 205 11.02 15.44 8.55
CA PRO A 205 10.92 16.88 8.78
C PRO A 205 11.20 17.70 7.52
N ARG A 206 10.38 18.75 7.33
CA ARG A 206 10.45 19.75 6.26
C ARG A 206 10.32 21.13 6.89
N ASP A 207 10.03 22.15 6.08
CA ASP A 207 9.77 23.52 6.55
C ASP A 207 8.53 23.61 7.48
N TYR A 208 7.69 22.56 7.52
CA TYR A 208 6.51 22.47 8.38
C TYR A 208 6.65 21.33 9.39
N THR A 209 6.35 21.63 10.66
CA THR A 209 6.35 20.64 11.75
C THR A 209 5.24 19.60 11.61
N ARG A 210 4.05 20.01 11.14
CA ARG A 210 2.89 19.13 10.99
C ARG A 210 2.67 18.73 9.54
N LEU A 211 2.45 17.43 9.32
CA LEU A 211 2.44 16.81 8.00
C LEU A 211 1.04 16.49 7.45
N ASP A 212 -0.02 16.66 8.24
CA ASP A 212 -1.40 16.31 7.83
C ASP A 212 -1.83 17.00 6.53
N SER A 213 -1.68 18.32 6.44
CA SER A 213 -2.09 19.08 5.24
C SER A 213 -1.29 18.70 4.00
N LEU A 214 0.02 18.42 4.16
CA LEU A 214 0.87 17.95 3.08
C LEU A 214 0.44 16.55 2.62
N THR A 215 0.14 15.67 3.57
CA THR A 215 -0.33 14.31 3.32
C THR A 215 -1.68 14.33 2.59
N ALA A 216 -2.59 15.21 3.01
CA ALA A 216 -3.88 15.43 2.36
C ALA A 216 -3.71 15.97 0.95
N LEU A 217 -2.87 16.99 0.75
CA LEU A 217 -2.58 17.54 -0.58
C LEU A 217 -2.03 16.46 -1.50
N ILE A 218 -1.02 15.72 -1.06
CA ILE A 218 -0.38 14.69 -1.89
C ILE A 218 -1.36 13.56 -2.21
N THR A 219 -2.17 13.13 -1.23
CA THR A 219 -3.16 12.08 -1.47
C THR A 219 -4.25 12.56 -2.41
N ASN A 220 -4.73 13.79 -2.24
CA ASN A 220 -5.66 14.41 -3.18
C ASN A 220 -5.07 14.51 -4.57
N LEU A 221 -3.80 14.92 -4.72
CA LEU A 221 -3.12 14.96 -6.01
C LEU A 221 -2.95 13.57 -6.62
N ILE A 222 -2.73 12.52 -5.83
CA ILE A 222 -2.67 11.14 -6.33
C ILE A 222 -4.05 10.71 -6.81
N ASN A 223 -5.09 10.95 -6.01
CA ASN A 223 -6.46 10.62 -6.35
C ASN A 223 -6.91 11.41 -7.58
N GLU A 224 -6.63 12.70 -7.63
CA GLU A 224 -6.87 13.59 -8.77
C GLU A 224 -6.04 13.18 -9.97
N ALA A 225 -4.79 12.74 -9.84
CA ALA A 225 -4.01 12.26 -10.98
C ALA A 225 -4.55 10.93 -11.50
N GLN A 226 -5.01 10.04 -10.62
CA GLN A 226 -5.70 8.81 -11.01
C GLN A 226 -7.05 9.13 -11.68
N GLN A 227 -7.78 10.12 -11.17
CA GLN A 227 -9.06 10.59 -11.69
C GLN A 227 -8.88 11.38 -12.99
N THR A 228 -7.83 12.17 -13.11
CA THR A 228 -7.41 12.89 -14.33
C THR A 228 -6.84 11.92 -15.35
N SER A 229 -6.25 10.80 -14.96
CA SER A 229 -5.91 9.72 -15.90
C SER A 229 -7.16 9.04 -16.45
N ILE A 230 -8.26 9.06 -15.68
CA ILE A 230 -9.59 8.62 -16.11
C ILE A 230 -10.26 9.73 -16.97
N ASP A 231 -10.13 11.00 -16.61
CA ASP A 231 -10.78 12.15 -17.27
C ASP A 231 -9.99 12.66 -18.50
N GLN A 232 -8.66 12.55 -18.56
CA GLN A 232 -7.84 12.80 -19.76
C GLN A 232 -7.97 11.67 -20.76
N ALA A 233 -8.22 10.45 -20.27
CA ALA A 233 -8.70 9.37 -21.11
C ALA A 233 -10.09 9.68 -21.72
N GLU A 234 -10.87 10.59 -21.11
CA GLU A 234 -12.14 11.10 -21.62
C GLU A 234 -12.00 12.42 -22.43
N ASN A 235 -10.98 13.25 -22.22
CA ASN A 235 -10.88 14.62 -22.77
C ASN A 235 -9.75 14.89 -23.79
N GLU A 236 -8.87 13.94 -24.12
CA GLU A 236 -7.95 14.08 -25.27
C GLU A 236 -8.61 13.65 -26.60
N HIS A 237 -9.84 14.07 -26.90
CA HIS A 237 -10.36 13.98 -28.27
C HIS A 237 -11.20 15.22 -28.65
N PRO A 238 -11.13 15.69 -29.92
CA PRO A 238 -11.73 16.95 -30.33
C PRO A 238 -13.25 16.89 -30.20
N SER A 239 -13.81 17.87 -29.51
CA SER A 239 -15.25 18.04 -29.33
C SER A 239 -15.96 18.10 -30.69
N GLN A 240 -16.91 17.19 -30.91
CA GLN A 240 -18.13 17.51 -31.63
C GLN A 240 -19.31 17.38 -30.68
N ASN A 241 -19.85 18.54 -30.32
CA ASN A 241 -21.10 18.72 -29.61
C ASN A 241 -22.22 17.89 -30.24
N LEU A 242 -22.93 17.11 -29.43
CA LEU A 242 -24.38 16.98 -29.47
C LEU A 242 -24.82 16.65 -28.04
N GLY A 243 -25.46 17.64 -27.42
CA GLY A 243 -25.90 17.55 -26.04
C GLY A 243 -26.99 16.50 -25.83
N THR A 244 -27.06 15.98 -24.62
CA THR A 244 -28.31 15.72 -23.90
C THR A 244 -27.98 15.39 -22.44
N GLU A 245 -28.93 15.75 -21.57
CA GLU A 245 -28.80 15.97 -20.14
C GLU A 245 -28.41 14.73 -19.32
N ALA A 246 -27.55 14.93 -18.32
CA ALA A 246 -27.17 13.93 -17.33
C ALA A 246 -28.22 13.80 -16.21
N PRO A 247 -28.60 12.58 -15.77
CA PRO A 247 -29.22 12.38 -14.48
C PRO A 247 -28.15 12.13 -13.40
N GLN A 248 -28.22 12.94 -12.34
CA GLN A 248 -27.47 12.76 -11.11
C GLN A 248 -27.79 11.39 -10.46
N ILE A 249 -26.76 10.64 -10.05
CA ILE A 249 -26.92 9.51 -9.12
C ILE A 249 -26.10 9.75 -7.86
N GLN A 250 -26.80 9.52 -6.75
CA GLN A 250 -26.52 9.88 -5.38
C GLN A 250 -25.46 8.98 -4.74
N LYS A 251 -24.70 9.58 -3.81
CA LYS A 251 -23.82 8.91 -2.84
C LYS A 251 -24.64 7.97 -1.95
N GLY A 252 -24.24 6.70 -1.86
CA GLY A 252 -24.80 5.72 -0.95
C GLY A 252 -23.79 4.63 -0.55
N SER A 253 -23.47 4.61 0.76
CA SER A 253 -23.05 3.48 1.61
C SER A 253 -22.05 2.42 1.12
N ASN A 254 -20.98 2.31 1.91
CA ASN A 254 -19.83 1.40 1.88
C ASN A 254 -20.17 -0.04 2.35
N PRO A 255 -19.91 -1.08 1.54
CA PRO A 255 -19.41 -2.37 2.00
C PRO A 255 -17.95 -2.55 1.56
N LYS A 256 -17.20 -3.53 2.09
CA LYS A 256 -15.84 -3.86 1.60
C LYS A 256 -15.87 -4.14 0.08
N ILE A 257 -15.54 -3.16 -0.75
CA ILE A 257 -15.47 -3.37 -2.20
C ILE A 257 -14.04 -3.83 -2.53
N ASN A 258 -13.83 -5.16 -2.59
CA ASN A 258 -12.81 -5.67 -3.51
C ASN A 258 -13.22 -5.16 -4.89
N SER A 259 -12.38 -4.33 -5.53
CA SER A 259 -12.73 -3.78 -6.82
C SER A 259 -13.05 -4.91 -7.82
N PRO A 260 -13.90 -4.69 -8.84
CA PRO A 260 -14.15 -5.70 -9.87
C PRO A 260 -12.85 -6.28 -10.47
N ALA A 261 -11.81 -5.44 -10.58
CA ALA A 261 -10.47 -5.83 -11.01
C ALA A 261 -9.75 -6.75 -9.99
N ASP A 262 -9.95 -6.55 -8.69
CA ASP A 262 -9.39 -7.43 -7.65
C ASP A 262 -10.04 -8.80 -7.65
N GLN A 263 -11.38 -8.85 -7.75
CA GLN A 263 -12.13 -10.12 -7.84
C GLN A 263 -11.76 -10.89 -9.11
N LEU A 264 -11.62 -10.21 -10.24
CA LEU A 264 -11.18 -10.81 -11.49
C LEU A 264 -9.76 -11.40 -11.34
N ARG A 265 -8.85 -10.68 -10.69
CA ARG A 265 -7.48 -11.16 -10.46
C ARG A 265 -7.47 -12.43 -9.61
N GLU A 266 -8.23 -12.47 -8.53
CA GLU A 266 -8.33 -13.67 -7.66
C GLU A 266 -8.79 -14.89 -8.47
N ARG A 267 -9.85 -14.74 -9.28
CA ARG A 267 -10.32 -15.79 -10.19
C ARG A 267 -9.25 -16.23 -11.20
N MET A 268 -8.51 -15.28 -11.78
CA MET A 268 -7.40 -15.61 -12.69
C MET A 268 -6.31 -16.44 -12.01
N ILE A 269 -5.96 -16.11 -10.77
CA ILE A 269 -4.93 -16.83 -10.00
C ILE A 269 -5.38 -18.26 -9.73
N GLU A 270 -6.63 -18.43 -9.29
CA GLU A 270 -7.22 -19.75 -9.05
C GLU A 270 -7.26 -20.57 -10.33
N ALA A 271 -7.73 -20.01 -11.44
CA ALA A 271 -7.81 -20.69 -12.72
C ALA A 271 -6.41 -21.05 -13.28
N ALA A 272 -5.45 -20.12 -13.19
CA ALA A 272 -4.08 -20.34 -13.66
C ALA A 272 -3.32 -21.41 -12.88
N ALA A 273 -3.75 -21.76 -11.66
CA ALA A 273 -3.12 -22.82 -10.87
C ALA A 273 -3.21 -24.20 -11.54
N SER A 274 -4.19 -24.39 -12.44
CA SER A 274 -4.29 -25.62 -13.25
C SER A 274 -3.14 -25.78 -14.25
N ASP A 275 -2.69 -24.68 -14.85
CA ASP A 275 -1.61 -24.67 -15.84
C ASP A 275 -0.23 -24.52 -15.19
N LEU A 276 -0.14 -23.69 -14.14
CA LEU A 276 1.13 -23.25 -13.53
C LEU A 276 1.46 -23.99 -12.23
N GLY A 277 0.56 -24.84 -11.75
CA GLY A 277 0.63 -25.43 -10.43
C GLY A 277 0.34 -24.42 -9.31
N LYS A 278 0.63 -24.80 -8.07
CA LYS A 278 0.35 -23.96 -6.91
C LYS A 278 1.07 -22.60 -7.01
N LEU A 279 0.29 -21.52 -6.94
CA LEU A 279 0.79 -20.14 -6.93
C LEU A 279 0.78 -19.59 -5.51
N GLU A 280 1.89 -19.02 -5.09
CA GLU A 280 2.03 -18.34 -3.81
C GLU A 280 2.35 -16.87 -4.03
N LYS A 281 1.87 -16.00 -3.14
CA LYS A 281 2.13 -14.57 -3.25
C LYS A 281 3.64 -14.33 -3.09
N ALA A 282 4.28 -13.84 -4.15
CA ALA A 282 5.74 -13.69 -4.19
C ALA A 282 6.23 -12.53 -3.31
N ASN A 283 5.36 -11.53 -3.14
CA ASN A 283 5.62 -10.32 -2.40
C ASN A 283 4.32 -9.87 -1.73
N SER A 284 4.29 -9.82 -0.40
CA SER A 284 3.11 -9.39 0.35
C SER A 284 2.69 -7.94 0.04
N ARG A 285 3.63 -7.10 -0.44
CA ARG A 285 3.44 -5.70 -0.84
C ARG A 285 2.85 -5.55 -2.26
N SER A 286 3.02 -6.54 -3.14
CA SER A 286 2.45 -6.52 -4.50
C SER A 286 1.14 -7.31 -4.56
N LYS A 287 0.06 -6.68 -5.05
CA LYS A 287 -1.21 -7.39 -5.30
C LYS A 287 -1.16 -8.29 -6.55
N ALA A 288 -0.20 -8.07 -7.42
CA ALA A 288 -0.13 -8.69 -8.75
C ALA A 288 0.92 -9.80 -8.86
N GLN A 289 1.90 -9.89 -7.96
CA GLN A 289 3.07 -10.76 -8.14
C GLN A 289 2.95 -12.10 -7.40
N TYR A 290 3.01 -13.19 -8.16
CA TYR A 290 2.89 -14.57 -7.67
C TYR A 290 4.07 -15.40 -8.14
N ARG A 291 4.38 -16.47 -7.39
CA ARG A 291 5.48 -17.38 -7.66
C ARG A 291 4.96 -18.81 -7.69
N THR A 292 5.44 -19.60 -8.65
CA THR A 292 5.21 -21.04 -8.71
C THR A 292 6.15 -21.78 -7.74
N ALA A 293 5.90 -23.07 -7.51
CA ALA A 293 6.82 -23.91 -6.74
C ALA A 293 8.23 -24.05 -7.38
N SER A 294 8.32 -23.93 -8.71
CA SER A 294 9.60 -23.92 -9.46
C SER A 294 10.38 -22.61 -9.28
N GLY A 295 9.75 -21.58 -8.73
CA GLY A 295 10.37 -20.28 -8.49
C GLY A 295 10.07 -19.24 -9.57
N GLU A 296 9.33 -19.58 -10.62
CA GLU A 296 8.96 -18.66 -11.71
C GLU A 296 8.01 -17.57 -11.23
N VAL A 297 8.13 -16.37 -11.78
CA VAL A 297 7.38 -15.19 -11.34
C VAL A 297 6.34 -14.78 -12.36
N TYR A 298 5.08 -14.72 -11.92
CA TYR A 298 3.95 -14.31 -12.74
C TYR A 298 3.30 -13.04 -12.19
N PHE A 299 2.96 -12.12 -13.09
CA PHE A 299 2.20 -10.92 -12.76
C PHE A 299 0.75 -11.06 -13.23
N PHE A 300 -0.22 -10.82 -12.35
CA PHE A 300 -1.65 -10.91 -12.60
C PHE A 300 -2.27 -9.51 -12.52
N ILE A 301 -2.70 -8.97 -13.65
CA ILE A 301 -3.29 -7.63 -13.74
C ILE A 301 -4.63 -7.67 -14.46
N ALA A 302 -5.52 -6.75 -14.10
CA ALA A 302 -6.88 -6.68 -14.65
C ALA A 302 -7.17 -5.25 -15.10
N SER A 303 -7.84 -5.11 -16.25
CA SER A 303 -8.28 -3.83 -16.79
C SER A 303 -9.79 -3.79 -16.85
N LYS A 304 -10.37 -2.65 -16.45
CA LYS A 304 -11.73 -2.31 -16.82
C LYS A 304 -11.86 -2.15 -18.34
N ARG A 305 -13.08 -2.25 -18.86
CA ARG A 305 -13.36 -1.86 -20.24
C ARG A 305 -13.47 -0.33 -20.33
N TYR A 306 -12.78 0.26 -21.30
CA TYR A 306 -12.92 1.66 -21.67
C TYR A 306 -13.89 1.78 -22.85
N GLU A 307 -14.76 2.80 -22.82
CA GLU A 307 -15.71 3.10 -23.90
C GLU A 307 -14.99 3.76 -25.09
N ARG A 308 -14.20 2.97 -25.82
CA ARG A 308 -13.39 3.40 -26.97
C ARG A 308 -13.61 2.48 -28.17
N ALA A 309 -13.40 2.99 -29.37
CA ALA A 309 -13.56 2.22 -30.61
C ALA A 309 -12.30 1.40 -30.97
N ASP A 310 -11.13 1.88 -30.57
CA ASP A 310 -9.83 1.38 -30.98
C ASP A 310 -9.02 0.74 -29.86
N GLN A 311 -9.29 1.09 -28.60
CA GLN A 311 -8.52 0.62 -27.45
C GLN A 311 -9.40 0.42 -26.20
N GLN A 312 -10.08 -0.72 -26.14
CA GLN A 312 -11.05 -1.03 -25.09
C GLN A 312 -10.41 -1.47 -23.77
N PHE A 313 -9.14 -1.90 -23.76
CA PHE A 313 -8.43 -2.26 -22.54
C PHE A 313 -6.99 -1.75 -22.55
N TRP A 314 -6.44 -1.47 -21.37
CA TRP A 314 -5.09 -0.91 -21.25
C TRP A 314 -4.36 -1.42 -20.01
N PHE A 315 -3.07 -1.67 -20.16
CA PHE A 315 -2.17 -2.10 -19.10
C PHE A 315 -0.83 -1.38 -19.19
N SER A 316 -0.10 -1.37 -18.07
CA SER A 316 1.28 -0.89 -18.01
C SER A 316 2.24 -2.00 -17.59
N ILE A 317 3.18 -2.32 -18.46
CA ILE A 317 4.27 -3.27 -18.18
C ILE A 317 5.39 -2.48 -17.51
N GLN A 318 5.71 -2.79 -16.25
CA GLN A 318 6.71 -2.03 -15.49
C GLN A 318 8.13 -2.54 -15.75
N ASN A 319 9.13 -1.64 -15.72
CA ASN A 319 10.53 -2.02 -15.93
C ASN A 319 11.10 -2.98 -14.88
N ASN A 320 10.66 -2.89 -13.62
CA ASN A 320 11.11 -3.81 -12.57
C ASN A 320 10.64 -5.26 -12.79
N TRP A 321 9.60 -5.50 -13.60
CA TRP A 321 9.19 -6.86 -13.94
C TRP A 321 10.23 -7.56 -14.82
N LYS A 322 10.94 -6.79 -15.65
CA LYS A 322 12.01 -7.31 -16.52
C LYS A 322 13.12 -7.95 -15.68
N SER A 323 13.59 -7.26 -14.65
CA SER A 323 14.61 -7.80 -13.74
C SER A 323 14.15 -9.05 -12.99
N ASP A 324 12.86 -9.15 -12.66
CA ASP A 324 12.31 -10.35 -12.03
C ASP A 324 12.26 -11.52 -13.01
N TRP A 325 11.82 -11.28 -14.24
CA TRP A 325 11.73 -12.31 -15.28
C TRP A 325 13.10 -12.78 -15.77
N GLU A 326 14.08 -11.89 -15.95
CA GLU A 326 15.45 -12.28 -16.32
C GLU A 326 16.08 -13.23 -15.30
N LYS A 327 15.73 -13.06 -14.01
CA LYS A 327 16.26 -13.88 -12.93
C LYS A 327 15.49 -15.18 -12.72
N ASN A 328 14.17 -15.15 -12.81
CA ASN A 328 13.31 -16.22 -12.34
C ASN A 328 12.48 -16.89 -13.45
N GLY A 329 12.40 -16.32 -14.66
CA GLY A 329 11.43 -16.71 -15.67
C GLY A 329 9.99 -16.38 -15.26
N GLY A 330 9.02 -17.08 -15.85
CA GLY A 330 7.58 -16.89 -15.63
C GLY A 330 6.90 -16.07 -16.73
N GLY A 331 5.99 -15.17 -16.35
CA GLY A 331 5.12 -14.51 -17.34
C GLY A 331 4.11 -13.49 -16.82
N LEU A 332 3.11 -13.20 -17.66
CA LEU A 332 2.07 -12.19 -17.43
C LEU A 332 0.69 -12.81 -17.69
N ALA A 333 -0.23 -12.61 -16.75
CA ALA A 333 -1.64 -12.91 -16.90
C ALA A 333 -2.44 -11.60 -16.91
N ILE A 334 -3.28 -11.41 -17.93
CA ILE A 334 -4.14 -10.23 -18.05
C ILE A 334 -5.63 -10.61 -18.09
N GLY A 335 -6.42 -9.95 -17.24
CA GLY A 335 -7.86 -10.10 -17.17
C GLY A 335 -8.58 -8.89 -17.75
N LEU A 336 -9.67 -9.15 -18.45
CA LEU A 336 -10.52 -8.12 -19.05
C LEU A 336 -11.88 -8.10 -18.36
N GLU A 337 -12.25 -6.98 -17.75
CA GLU A 337 -13.55 -6.86 -17.09
C GLU A 337 -14.69 -7.11 -18.09
N GLY A 338 -15.65 -7.94 -17.69
CA GLY A 338 -16.77 -8.38 -18.55
C GLY A 338 -16.46 -9.59 -19.44
N LYS A 339 -15.25 -10.15 -19.41
CA LYS A 339 -14.91 -11.41 -20.10
C LYS A 339 -14.89 -12.58 -19.13
N GLN A 340 -15.20 -13.78 -19.64
CA GLN A 340 -15.18 -15.04 -18.87
C GLN A 340 -13.88 -15.84 -19.10
N HIS A 341 -12.86 -15.16 -19.59
CA HIS A 341 -11.54 -15.71 -19.85
C HIS A 341 -10.49 -14.64 -19.57
N PHE A 342 -9.26 -15.09 -19.40
CA PHE A 342 -8.06 -14.26 -19.27
C PHE A 342 -6.99 -14.74 -20.25
N TYR A 343 -5.92 -13.97 -20.41
CA TYR A 343 -4.82 -14.35 -21.29
C TYR A 343 -3.55 -14.56 -20.48
N LEU A 344 -2.83 -15.64 -20.76
CA LEU A 344 -1.59 -16.00 -20.08
C LEU A 344 -0.43 -16.08 -21.08
N PHE A 345 0.63 -15.34 -20.80
CA PHE A 345 1.80 -15.21 -21.67
C PHE A 345 3.08 -15.58 -20.92
N ASN A 346 4.06 -16.15 -21.63
CA ASN A 346 5.41 -16.26 -21.12
C ASN A 346 6.13 -14.90 -21.17
N HIS A 347 7.15 -14.72 -20.33
CA HIS A 347 7.86 -13.45 -20.25
C HIS A 347 8.60 -13.11 -21.56
N GLU A 348 9.18 -14.09 -22.26
CA GLU A 348 9.90 -13.87 -23.53
C GLU A 348 9.02 -13.18 -24.58
N GLN A 349 7.78 -13.64 -24.72
CA GLN A 349 6.80 -13.08 -25.65
C GLN A 349 6.41 -11.66 -25.29
N VAL A 350 6.18 -11.40 -24.00
CA VAL A 350 5.84 -10.06 -23.50
C VAL A 350 7.01 -9.10 -23.73
N MET A 351 8.24 -9.56 -23.47
CA MET A 351 9.46 -8.80 -23.69
C MET A 351 9.66 -8.47 -25.17
N GLU A 352 9.35 -9.40 -26.08
CA GLU A 352 9.37 -9.15 -27.52
C GLU A 352 8.37 -8.05 -27.90
N TRP A 353 7.13 -8.10 -27.39
CA TRP A 353 6.14 -7.05 -27.65
C TRP A 353 6.61 -5.68 -27.17
N THR A 354 7.31 -5.57 -26.04
CA THR A 354 7.78 -4.26 -25.53
C THR A 354 8.62 -3.48 -26.54
N LYS A 355 9.29 -4.15 -27.49
CA LYS A 355 10.03 -3.49 -28.59
C LYS A 355 9.12 -2.70 -29.53
N SER A 356 7.88 -3.16 -29.69
CA SER A 356 6.89 -2.57 -30.60
C SER A 356 5.80 -1.77 -29.90
N LEU A 357 5.81 -1.69 -28.56
CA LEU A 357 4.90 -0.87 -27.78
C LEU A 357 5.39 0.58 -27.67
N ASN A 358 4.44 1.48 -27.41
CA ASN A 358 4.76 2.82 -26.94
C ASN A 358 5.30 2.72 -25.51
N GLU A 359 6.22 3.59 -25.15
CA GLU A 359 6.83 3.64 -23.83
C GLU A 359 6.80 5.05 -23.27
N THR A 360 6.70 5.14 -21.94
CA THR A 360 6.94 6.37 -21.21
C THR A 360 8.27 6.24 -20.48
N VAL A 361 9.21 7.14 -20.76
CA VAL A 361 10.51 7.25 -20.08
C VAL A 361 10.56 8.56 -19.30
N ARG A 362 10.76 8.46 -17.99
CA ARG A 362 10.96 9.57 -17.05
C ARG A 362 12.21 9.28 -16.19
N PRO A 363 12.82 10.30 -15.54
CA PRO A 363 14.04 10.11 -14.75
C PRO A 363 13.94 9.03 -13.67
N ASP A 364 12.73 8.75 -13.20
CA ASP A 364 12.42 7.84 -12.10
C ASP A 364 11.51 6.67 -12.52
N ARG A 365 11.07 6.59 -13.79
CA ARG A 365 10.14 5.55 -14.21
C ARG A 365 10.24 5.23 -15.69
N GLN A 366 10.17 3.95 -16.00
CA GLN A 366 9.96 3.45 -17.36
C GLN A 366 8.88 2.37 -17.37
N TYR A 367 7.94 2.47 -18.29
CA TYR A 367 6.92 1.45 -18.53
C TYR A 367 6.43 1.45 -19.98
N TRP A 368 5.89 0.31 -20.42
CA TRP A 368 5.33 0.12 -21.76
C TRP A 368 3.81 0.09 -21.72
N HIS A 369 3.18 0.71 -22.71
CA HIS A 369 1.73 0.79 -22.86
C HIS A 369 1.23 -0.42 -23.65
N MET A 370 0.57 -1.36 -22.96
CA MET A 370 -0.03 -2.54 -23.58
C MET A 370 -1.52 -2.27 -23.81
N ALA A 371 -1.85 -1.99 -25.06
CA ALA A 371 -3.14 -1.51 -25.51
C ALA A 371 -3.89 -2.63 -26.23
N LEU A 372 -5.13 -2.94 -25.83
CA LEU A 372 -5.91 -3.98 -26.49
C LEU A 372 -7.12 -3.40 -27.21
N LYS A 373 -7.34 -3.91 -28.42
CA LYS A 373 -8.52 -3.68 -29.23
C LYS A 373 -9.41 -4.92 -29.19
N GLU A 374 -10.69 -4.72 -28.94
CA GLU A 374 -11.69 -5.75 -29.16
C GLU A 374 -12.36 -5.57 -30.52
N SER A 375 -12.38 -6.65 -31.29
CA SER A 375 -13.21 -6.82 -32.49
C SER A 375 -14.35 -7.81 -32.17
N SER A 376 -15.29 -8.00 -33.10
CA SER A 376 -16.49 -8.83 -32.89
C SER A 376 -16.21 -10.28 -32.44
N ASP A 377 -15.02 -10.79 -32.72
CA ASP A 377 -14.64 -12.19 -32.57
C ASP A 377 -13.29 -12.41 -31.85
N LYS A 378 -12.53 -11.35 -31.56
CA LYS A 378 -11.18 -11.48 -30.98
C LYS A 378 -10.71 -10.26 -30.23
N ILE A 379 -9.75 -10.47 -29.33
CA ILE A 379 -8.95 -9.43 -28.69
C ILE A 379 -7.57 -9.38 -29.35
N GLU A 380 -7.14 -8.17 -29.72
CA GLU A 380 -5.86 -7.92 -30.37
C GLU A 380 -5.01 -6.94 -29.54
N LEU A 381 -3.73 -7.25 -29.36
CA LEU A 381 -2.73 -6.33 -28.84
C LEU A 381 -2.26 -5.37 -29.94
N ILE A 382 -2.37 -4.08 -29.66
CA ILE A 382 -1.92 -3.00 -30.55
C ILE A 382 -0.40 -2.84 -30.42
N LEU A 383 0.31 -3.17 -31.49
CA LEU A 383 1.76 -3.01 -31.59
C LEU A 383 2.06 -1.76 -32.41
N ASN A 384 2.08 -0.59 -31.75
CA ASN A 384 2.17 0.73 -32.39
C ASN A 384 3.36 0.93 -33.34
N LYS A 385 4.45 0.17 -33.16
CA LYS A 385 5.65 0.23 -34.01
C LYS A 385 5.76 -0.98 -34.95
N SER A 386 4.66 -1.70 -35.16
CA SER A 386 4.52 -2.85 -36.06
C SER A 386 3.42 -2.60 -37.08
N GLU A 387 3.49 -3.26 -38.23
CA GLU A 387 2.44 -3.20 -39.27
C GLU A 387 1.20 -4.03 -38.91
N THR A 388 1.36 -5.01 -38.02
CA THR A 388 0.28 -5.92 -37.62
C THR A 388 0.10 -5.96 -36.11
N ASN A 389 -1.17 -5.94 -35.69
CA ASN A 389 -1.56 -6.24 -34.31
C ASN A 389 -1.40 -7.74 -34.03
N GLN A 390 -1.27 -8.09 -32.75
CA GLN A 390 -1.14 -9.46 -32.31
C GLN A 390 -2.48 -10.00 -31.81
N ASP A 391 -2.99 -11.04 -32.44
CA ASP A 391 -4.16 -11.78 -31.96
C ASP A 391 -3.83 -12.51 -30.65
N LEU A 392 -4.66 -12.30 -29.62
CA LEU A 392 -4.45 -12.88 -28.29
C LEU A 392 -5.24 -14.17 -28.05
N GLU A 393 -6.16 -14.58 -28.92
CA GLU A 393 -7.08 -15.70 -28.66
C GLU A 393 -6.37 -17.03 -28.40
N ASN A 394 -5.20 -17.24 -29.01
CA ASN A 394 -4.37 -18.44 -28.77
C ASN A 394 -3.82 -18.54 -27.33
N PHE A 395 -3.89 -17.45 -26.56
CA PHE A 395 -3.42 -17.37 -25.18
C PHE A 395 -4.57 -17.40 -24.16
N ALA A 396 -5.82 -17.52 -24.62
CA ALA A 396 -6.98 -17.50 -23.76
C ALA A 396 -7.00 -18.70 -22.80
N ARG A 397 -7.49 -18.45 -21.59
CA ARG A 397 -7.72 -19.42 -20.51
C ARG A 397 -9.07 -19.13 -19.85
N GLY A 398 -9.84 -20.17 -19.54
CA GLY A 398 -11.11 -20.02 -18.84
C GLY A 398 -10.92 -19.53 -17.42
N LEU A 399 -11.85 -18.70 -16.93
CA LEU A 399 -11.90 -18.23 -15.53
C LEU A 399 -12.69 -19.16 -14.61
#